data_AF-K6CZ03-F1
#
_entry.id   AF-K6CZ03-F1
#
_cell.length_a   1.000
_cell.length_b   1.000
_cell.length_c   1.000
_cell.angle_alpha   90.00
_cell.angle_beta   90.00
_cell.angle_gamma   90.00
#
_symmetry.space_group_name_H-M   'P 1'
#
loop_
_entity.id
_entity.type
_entity.pdbx_description
1 polymer ?
#
loop_
_entity_poly.entity_id
_entity_poly.type
_entity_poly.pdbx_seq_one_letter_code
_entity_poly.pdbx_strand_id
1 'polypeptide(L)'
;MQKAAYLAGKAFTRAYVGYVHAIAHTLGGFYSVPHGLANAIILPYVLEYYGESVHKSLAELAELVGIGEGADTTEQKAVKFIEAIKKLNESMAIPKKVSGIVESDIPVMVARALKEANPLYPVPRILNKDDLFTLYQLIKE
;
A
#
# COMPACT_ATOMS: atom_id res chain seq x y z
N MET A 1 -13.01 8.02 -13.76
CA MET A 1 -12.94 7.90 -12.28
C MET A 1 -14.13 7.16 -11.66
N GLN A 2 -15.39 7.62 -11.80
CA GLN A 2 -16.54 7.00 -11.10
C GLN A 2 -16.71 5.49 -11.37
N LYS A 3 -16.68 5.06 -12.64
CA LYS A 3 -16.77 3.63 -13.01
C LYS A 3 -15.62 2.80 -12.43
N ALA A 4 -14.40 3.34 -12.44
CA ALA A 4 -13.23 2.66 -11.91
C ALA A 4 -13.35 2.46 -10.38
N ALA A 5 -13.74 3.50 -9.64
CA ALA A 5 -13.97 3.42 -8.20
C ALA A 5 -15.08 2.41 -7.84
N TYR A 6 -16.18 2.39 -8.60
CA TYR A 6 -17.25 1.42 -8.41
C TYR A 6 -16.77 -0.03 -8.61
N LEU A 7 -15.99 -0.29 -9.67
CA LEU A 7 -15.45 -1.62 -9.94
C LEU A 7 -14.43 -2.06 -8.89
N ALA A 8 -13.57 -1.15 -8.42
CA ALA A 8 -12.68 -1.39 -7.29
C ALA A 8 -13.47 -1.76 -6.02
N GLY A 9 -14.55 -1.01 -5.73
CA GLY A 9 -15.50 -1.30 -4.66
C GLY A 9 -16.06 -2.72 -4.73
N LYS A 10 -16.53 -3.15 -5.90
CA LYS A 10 -17.00 -4.53 -6.10
C LYS A 10 -15.92 -5.58 -5.86
N ALA A 11 -14.67 -5.28 -6.22
CA ALA A 11 -13.55 -6.20 -6.06
C ALA A 11 -13.20 -6.38 -4.57
N PHE A 12 -12.86 -5.29 -3.85
CA PHE A 12 -12.43 -5.40 -2.46
C PHE A 12 -13.58 -5.77 -1.49
N THR A 13 -14.84 -5.51 -1.86
CA THR A 13 -16.00 -6.01 -1.07
C THR A 13 -16.04 -7.54 -1.02
N ARG A 14 -15.48 -8.22 -2.04
CA ARG A 14 -15.42 -9.69 -2.10
C ARG A 14 -14.07 -10.25 -1.68
N ALA A 15 -13.00 -9.53 -1.98
CA ALA A 15 -11.62 -9.99 -1.79
C ALA A 15 -10.93 -9.36 -0.57
N TYR A 16 -11.61 -8.50 0.19
CA TYR A 16 -11.00 -7.66 1.24
C TYR A 16 -9.89 -6.75 0.68
N VAL A 17 -9.10 -6.19 1.60
CA VAL A 17 -7.98 -5.27 1.35
C VAL A 17 -6.70 -5.88 1.96
N GLY A 18 -5.73 -5.06 2.40
CA GLY A 18 -4.47 -5.55 2.97
C GLY A 18 -3.81 -4.53 3.90
N TYR A 19 -2.51 -4.69 4.13
CA TYR A 19 -1.77 -3.85 5.09
C TYR A 19 -1.76 -2.35 4.76
N VAL A 20 -1.94 -1.95 3.50
CA VAL A 20 -2.12 -0.53 3.13
C VAL A 20 -3.29 0.07 3.93
N HIS A 21 -4.45 -0.60 3.94
CA HIS A 21 -5.64 -0.12 4.67
C HIS A 21 -5.47 -0.24 6.18
N ALA A 22 -4.89 -1.34 6.66
CA ALA A 22 -4.66 -1.53 8.09
C ALA A 22 -3.79 -0.40 8.68
N ILE A 23 -2.71 -0.03 7.99
CA ILE A 23 -1.86 1.11 8.37
C ILE A 23 -2.65 2.41 8.25
N ALA A 24 -3.35 2.64 7.13
CA ALA A 24 -4.14 3.86 6.91
C ALA A 24 -5.22 4.10 7.98
N HIS A 25 -5.90 3.06 8.46
CA HIS A 25 -6.91 3.18 9.52
C HIS A 25 -6.31 3.63 10.85
N THR A 26 -5.10 3.17 11.19
CA THR A 26 -4.43 3.66 12.40
C THR A 26 -4.05 5.13 12.29
N LEU A 27 -3.52 5.57 11.14
CA LEU A 27 -3.18 6.98 10.92
C LEU A 27 -4.41 7.89 10.96
N GLY A 28 -5.52 7.42 10.39
CA GLY A 28 -6.81 8.11 10.49
C GLY A 28 -7.30 8.18 11.94
N GLY A 29 -7.17 7.10 12.71
CA GLY A 29 -7.62 7.03 14.09
C GLY A 29 -6.78 7.85 15.09
N PHE A 30 -5.47 7.94 14.89
CA PHE A 30 -4.56 8.67 15.79
C PHE A 30 -4.42 10.15 15.39
N TYR A 31 -4.33 10.42 14.08
CA TYR A 31 -3.90 11.73 13.58
C TYR A 31 -4.90 12.37 12.61
N SER A 32 -6.08 11.78 12.40
CA SER A 32 -7.10 12.28 11.47
C SER A 32 -6.57 12.48 10.05
N VAL A 33 -5.56 11.71 9.63
CA VAL A 33 -5.05 11.76 8.26
C VAL A 33 -6.18 11.32 7.31
N PRO A 34 -6.51 12.11 6.28
CA PRO A 34 -7.54 11.75 5.32
C PRO A 34 -7.28 10.36 4.71
N HIS A 35 -8.28 9.49 4.71
CA HIS A 35 -8.09 8.08 4.38
C HIS A 35 -7.49 7.83 2.98
N GLY A 36 -7.96 8.57 1.97
CA GLY A 36 -7.40 8.47 0.60
C GLY A 36 -5.95 8.93 0.52
N LEU A 37 -5.59 9.98 1.28
CA LEU A 37 -4.22 10.48 1.38
C LEU A 37 -3.31 9.44 2.04
N ALA A 38 -3.72 8.89 3.19
CA ALA A 38 -2.95 7.84 3.88
C ALA A 38 -2.69 6.64 2.95
N ASN A 39 -3.73 6.10 2.30
CA ASN A 39 -3.56 4.98 1.37
C ASN A 39 -2.61 5.31 0.20
N ALA A 40 -2.73 6.50 -0.39
CA ALA A 40 -1.88 6.91 -1.50
C ALA A 40 -0.40 6.96 -1.09
N ILE A 41 -0.09 7.49 0.10
CA ILE A 41 1.26 7.55 0.64
C ILE A 41 1.82 6.14 0.88
N ILE A 42 1.05 5.28 1.55
CA ILE A 42 1.51 3.96 2.04
C ILE A 42 1.66 2.93 0.90
N LEU A 43 0.81 3.01 -0.12
CA LEU A 43 0.70 2.01 -1.19
C LEU A 43 2.05 1.60 -1.80
N PRO A 44 2.90 2.54 -2.31
CA PRO A 44 4.18 2.15 -2.91
C PRO A 44 5.10 1.42 -1.91
N TYR A 45 5.20 1.89 -0.66
CA TYR A 45 6.06 1.28 0.36
C TYR A 45 5.65 -0.16 0.68
N VAL A 46 4.35 -0.43 0.82
CA VAL A 46 3.87 -1.79 1.11
C VAL A 46 4.09 -2.72 -0.08
N LEU A 47 3.88 -2.25 -1.31
CA LEU A 47 4.13 -3.06 -2.51
C LEU A 47 5.62 -3.41 -2.66
N GLU A 48 6.51 -2.46 -2.40
CA GLU A 48 7.96 -2.72 -2.36
C GLU A 48 8.33 -3.71 -1.26
N TYR A 49 7.75 -3.54 -0.07
CA TYR A 49 8.01 -4.40 1.07
C TYR A 49 7.59 -5.85 0.84
N TYR A 50 6.54 -6.08 0.04
CA TYR A 50 6.13 -7.42 -0.36
C TYR A 50 7.14 -8.10 -1.30
N GLY A 51 7.91 -7.33 -2.08
CA GLY A 51 8.91 -7.84 -3.02
C GLY A 51 8.37 -8.93 -3.93
N GLU A 52 9.12 -10.03 -4.06
CA GLU A 52 8.82 -11.13 -4.97
C GLU A 52 7.41 -11.70 -4.85
N SER A 53 6.81 -11.63 -3.65
CA SER A 53 5.46 -12.18 -3.39
C SER A 53 4.35 -11.50 -4.19
N VAL A 54 4.59 -10.29 -4.71
CA VAL A 54 3.62 -9.56 -5.55
C VAL A 54 4.06 -9.37 -6.99
N HIS A 55 5.30 -9.74 -7.36
CA HIS A 55 5.85 -9.43 -8.68
C HIS A 55 4.97 -9.96 -9.82
N LYS A 56 4.47 -11.20 -9.73
CA LYS A 56 3.60 -11.76 -10.76
C LYS A 56 2.31 -10.95 -10.94
N SER A 57 1.60 -10.68 -9.85
CA SER A 57 0.34 -9.94 -9.89
C SER A 57 0.53 -8.49 -10.37
N LEU A 58 1.62 -7.83 -9.95
CA LEU A 58 1.94 -6.48 -10.39
C LEU A 58 2.38 -6.44 -11.86
N ALA A 59 3.06 -7.47 -12.36
CA ALA A 59 3.41 -7.58 -13.76
C ALA A 59 2.18 -7.74 -14.66
N GLU A 60 1.22 -8.57 -14.25
CA GLU A 60 -0.08 -8.71 -14.94
C GLU A 60 -0.82 -7.36 -14.98
N LEU A 61 -0.83 -6.61 -13.88
CA LEU A 61 -1.40 -5.26 -13.85
C LEU A 61 -0.62 -4.29 -14.75
N ALA A 62 0.71 -4.35 -14.77
CA ALA A 62 1.55 -3.50 -15.62
C ALA A 62 1.25 -3.69 -17.11
N GLU A 63 1.07 -4.94 -17.55
CA GLU A 63 0.68 -5.25 -18.93
C GLU A 63 -0.73 -4.73 -19.25
N LEU A 64 -1.68 -4.94 -18.34
CA LEU A 64 -3.07 -4.47 -18.50
C LEU A 64 -3.18 -2.95 -18.68
N VAL A 65 -2.30 -2.18 -18.05
CA VAL A 65 -2.30 -0.71 -18.14
C VAL A 65 -1.26 -0.16 -19.13
N GLY A 66 -0.56 -1.02 -19.87
CA GLY A 66 0.39 -0.63 -20.92
C GLY A 66 1.71 -0.06 -20.42
N ILE A 67 2.18 -0.47 -19.24
CA ILE A 67 3.43 -0.01 -18.60
C ILE A 67 4.59 -1.01 -18.79
N GLY A 68 4.31 -2.26 -19.14
CA GLY A 68 5.31 -3.28 -19.43
C GLY A 68 5.68 -3.38 -20.91
N GLU A 69 6.96 -3.62 -21.21
CA GLU A 69 7.47 -3.94 -22.53
C GLU A 69 7.63 -5.46 -22.71
N GLY A 70 7.62 -5.94 -23.96
CA GLY A 70 7.69 -7.38 -24.26
C GLY A 70 8.98 -8.06 -23.78
N ALA A 71 10.08 -7.32 -23.64
CA ALA A 71 11.36 -7.83 -23.18
C ALA A 71 11.56 -7.76 -21.65
N ASP A 72 10.68 -7.09 -20.92
CA ASP A 72 10.82 -6.94 -19.47
C ASP A 72 10.57 -8.27 -18.74
N THR A 73 11.36 -8.56 -17.71
CA THR A 73 11.09 -9.64 -16.76
C THR A 73 9.85 -9.31 -15.90
N THR A 74 9.29 -10.32 -15.23
CA THR A 74 8.18 -10.15 -14.28
C THR A 74 8.51 -9.12 -13.19
N GLU A 75 9.73 -9.17 -12.64
CA GLU A 75 10.20 -8.19 -11.66
C GLU A 75 10.28 -6.78 -12.26
N GLN A 76 10.86 -6.63 -13.45
CA GLN A 76 10.96 -5.33 -14.10
C GLN A 76 9.58 -4.71 -14.35
N LYS A 77 8.59 -5.51 -14.78
CA LYS A 77 7.20 -5.06 -14.96
C LYS A 77 6.57 -4.64 -13.63
N ALA A 78 6.78 -5.41 -12.57
CA ALA A 78 6.29 -5.08 -11.22
C ALA A 78 6.88 -3.76 -10.71
N VAL A 79 8.20 -3.59 -10.84
CA VAL A 79 8.90 -2.35 -10.47
C VAL A 79 8.39 -1.17 -11.29
N LYS A 80 8.24 -1.31 -12.62
CA LYS A 80 7.67 -0.25 -13.47
C LYS A 80 6.24 0.14 -13.02
N PHE A 81 5.43 -0.82 -12.57
CA PHE A 81 4.08 -0.53 -12.04
C PHE A 81 4.13 0.28 -10.73
N ILE A 82 5.00 -0.10 -9.78
CA ILE A 82 5.21 0.65 -8.54
C ILE A 82 5.71 2.08 -8.84
N GLU A 83 6.66 2.22 -9.76
CA GLU A 83 7.16 3.53 -10.19
C GLU A 83 6.06 4.39 -10.83
N ALA A 84 5.14 3.80 -11.57
CA ALA A 84 4.00 4.52 -12.12
C ALA A 84 3.03 5.01 -11.03
N ILE A 85 2.82 4.23 -9.96
CA ILE A 85 2.05 4.67 -8.78
C ILE A 85 2.74 5.89 -8.13
N LYS A 86 4.06 5.84 -7.93
CA LYS A 86 4.82 6.97 -7.36
C LYS A 86 4.73 8.21 -8.25
N LYS A 87 4.90 8.07 -9.56
CA LYS A 87 4.74 9.19 -10.51
C LYS A 87 3.34 9.77 -10.50
N LEU A 88 2.31 8.92 -10.38
CA LEU A 88 0.92 9.38 -10.25
C LEU A 88 0.72 10.20 -8.97
N ASN A 89 1.23 9.71 -7.83
CA ASN A 89 1.22 10.43 -6.56
C ASN A 89 1.92 11.79 -6.68
N GLU A 90 3.11 11.84 -7.27
CA GLU A 90 3.86 13.08 -7.50
C GLU A 90 3.07 14.06 -8.40
N SER A 91 2.44 13.58 -9.47
CA SER A 91 1.62 14.41 -10.36
C SER A 91 0.38 15.00 -9.67
N MET A 92 -0.07 14.37 -8.59
CA MET A 92 -1.21 14.81 -7.77
C MET A 92 -0.76 15.59 -6.51
N ALA A 93 0.53 15.92 -6.39
CA ALA A 93 1.12 16.57 -5.22
C ALA A 93 0.85 15.82 -3.90
N ILE A 94 0.77 14.48 -3.96
CA ILE A 94 0.70 13.64 -2.77
C ILE A 94 2.10 13.64 -2.11
N PRO A 95 2.21 13.95 -0.81
CA PRO A 95 3.48 13.89 -0.10
C PRO A 95 4.02 12.46 -0.07
N LYS A 96 5.34 12.29 0.06
CA LYS A 96 5.96 10.95 0.15
C LYS A 96 5.83 10.32 1.53
N LYS A 97 5.64 11.14 2.55
CA LYS A 97 5.61 10.75 3.95
C LYS A 97 4.46 11.43 4.69
N VAL A 98 4.11 10.90 5.84
CA VAL A 98 3.09 11.42 6.76
C VAL A 98 3.78 12.27 7.81
N SER A 99 3.42 13.55 7.85
CA SER A 99 3.89 14.49 8.86
C SER A 99 3.19 14.25 10.20
N GLY A 100 3.91 14.47 11.31
CA GLY A 100 3.31 14.49 12.65
C GLY A 100 3.09 13.12 13.31
N ILE A 101 3.64 12.04 12.75
CA ILE A 101 3.68 10.74 13.42
C ILE A 101 4.58 10.84 14.67
N VAL A 102 4.02 10.50 15.83
CA VAL A 102 4.74 10.46 17.10
C VAL A 102 5.35 9.07 17.30
N GLU A 103 6.65 9.04 17.58
CA GLU A 103 7.42 7.79 17.73
C GLU A 103 6.83 6.83 18.78
N SER A 104 6.36 7.37 19.90
CA SER A 104 5.78 6.58 21.01
C SER A 104 4.46 5.89 20.65
N ASP A 105 3.76 6.34 19.62
CA ASP A 105 2.49 5.76 19.20
C ASP A 105 2.68 4.55 18.27
N ILE A 106 3.83 4.46 17.59
CA ILE A 106 4.12 3.43 16.59
C ILE A 106 3.91 2.01 17.14
N PRO A 107 4.38 1.64 18.35
CA PRO A 107 4.14 0.30 18.89
C PRO A 107 2.64 -0.05 19.00
N VAL A 108 1.80 0.93 19.36
CA VAL A 108 0.35 0.75 19.48
C VAL A 108 -0.30 0.66 18.09
N MET A 109 0.12 1.50 17.14
CA MET A 109 -0.35 1.46 15.76
C MET A 109 0.02 0.14 15.06
N VAL A 110 1.25 -0.37 15.27
CA VAL A 110 1.68 -1.70 14.81
C VAL A 110 0.76 -2.79 15.36
N ALA A 111 0.51 -2.80 16.66
CA ALA A 111 -0.34 -3.81 17.28
C ALA A 111 -1.78 -3.78 16.73
N ARG A 112 -2.34 -2.59 16.50
CA ARG A 112 -3.69 -2.41 15.94
C ARG A 112 -3.75 -2.84 14.47
N ALA A 113 -2.82 -2.38 13.65
CA ALA A 113 -2.76 -2.76 12.23
C ALA A 113 -2.55 -4.27 12.05
N LEU A 114 -1.71 -4.90 12.90
CA LEU A 114 -1.51 -6.35 12.86
C LEU A 114 -2.78 -7.12 13.24
N LYS A 115 -3.47 -6.69 14.31
CA LYS A 115 -4.71 -7.30 14.78
C LYS A 115 -5.85 -7.15 13.77
N GLU A 116 -5.90 -6.04 13.05
CA GLU A 116 -6.88 -5.82 11.98
C GLU A 116 -6.57 -6.73 10.77
N ALA A 117 -5.32 -6.77 10.34
CA ALA A 117 -4.94 -7.46 9.11
C ALA A 117 -4.88 -8.99 9.26
N ASN A 118 -4.39 -9.53 10.37
CA ASN A 118 -4.23 -10.97 10.57
C ASN A 118 -5.16 -11.41 11.73
N PRO A 119 -6.13 -12.33 11.51
CA PRO A 119 -6.23 -13.29 10.40
C PRO A 119 -7.20 -12.92 9.25
N LEU A 120 -7.65 -11.67 9.17
CA LEU A 120 -8.79 -11.30 8.32
C LEU A 120 -8.43 -11.05 6.83
N TYR A 121 -7.35 -10.34 6.56
CA TYR A 121 -7.00 -9.87 5.22
C TYR A 121 -6.23 -10.93 4.42
N PRO A 122 -6.68 -11.28 3.20
CA PRO A 122 -6.02 -12.26 2.34
C PRO A 122 -4.84 -11.61 1.61
N VAL A 123 -3.75 -11.40 2.35
CA VAL A 123 -2.53 -10.76 1.87
C VAL A 123 -1.56 -11.75 1.21
N PRO A 124 -0.72 -11.32 0.24
CA PRO A 124 0.28 -12.18 -0.40
C PRO A 124 1.31 -12.77 0.57
N ARG A 125 1.63 -12.01 1.62
CA ARG A 125 2.50 -12.41 2.73
C ARG A 125 1.97 -11.81 4.02
N ILE A 126 1.86 -12.61 5.08
CA ILE A 126 1.54 -12.10 6.41
C ILE A 126 2.78 -11.35 6.93
N LEU A 127 2.60 -10.09 7.31
CA LEU A 127 3.64 -9.26 7.92
C LEU A 127 3.61 -9.41 9.44
N ASN A 128 4.78 -9.46 10.05
CA ASN A 128 4.96 -9.50 11.49
C ASN A 128 5.04 -8.07 12.10
N LYS A 129 5.34 -7.98 13.40
CA LYS A 129 5.44 -6.70 14.10
C LYS A 129 6.60 -5.83 13.59
N ASP A 130 7.76 -6.44 13.33
CA ASP A 130 8.96 -5.73 12.91
C ASP A 130 8.82 -5.21 11.47
N ASP A 131 8.11 -5.97 10.62
CA ASP A 131 7.73 -5.55 9.28
C ASP A 131 6.89 -4.26 9.32
N LEU A 132 5.83 -4.27 10.14
CA LEU A 132 4.96 -3.10 10.28
C LEU A 132 5.68 -1.94 10.93
N PHE A 133 6.53 -2.19 11.94
CA PHE A 133 7.34 -1.15 12.57
C PHE A 133 8.23 -0.47 11.52
N THR A 134 8.92 -1.25 10.69
CA THR A 134 9.75 -0.73 9.59
C THR A 134 8.92 0.08 8.60
N LEU A 135 7.73 -0.38 8.23
CA LEU A 135 6.82 0.37 7.34
C LEU A 135 6.40 1.72 7.94
N TYR A 136 6.07 1.79 9.24
CA TYR A 136 5.78 3.08 9.89
C TYR A 136 7.00 4.02 9.89
N GLN A 137 8.21 3.48 10.10
CA GLN A 137 9.45 4.29 10.03
C GLN A 137 9.70 4.84 8.62
N LEU A 138 9.42 4.06 7.58
CA LEU A 138 9.60 4.49 6.19
C LEU A 138 8.64 5.61 5.78
N ILE A 139 7.40 5.56 6.27
CA ILE A 139 6.37 6.56 5.93
C ILE A 139 6.35 7.76 6.86
N LYS A 140 7.06 7.73 7.99
CA LYS A 140 7.18 8.87 8.92
C LYS A 140 8.19 9.87 8.39
N GLU A 141 7.83 11.17 8.43
CA GLU A 141 8.71 12.29 8.09
C GLU A 141 10.06 12.24 8.80
#